data_AF-A0A960R789-F1
#
_entry.id   AF-A0A960R789-F1
#
_cell.length_a   1.000
_cell.length_b   1.000
_cell.length_c   1.000
_cell.angle_alpha   90.00
_cell.angle_beta   90.00
_cell.angle_gamma   90.00
#
_symmetry.space_group_name_H-M   'P 1'
#
loop_
_entity.id
_entity.type
_entity.pdbx_description
1 polymer ?
#
loop_
_entity_poly.entity_id
_entity_poly.type
_entity_poly.pdbx_seq_one_letter_code
_entity_poly.pdbx_strand_id
1 'polypeptide(L)'
;RAPASTSTAKPATLTPPPTVPPPAPATAAKSDFTNSLGMQFVKVPGTQVLFCIHETRKKDFKAFTAANPDFSPTGIGITGKEDEPVRAVSWDDAKAYCAWLSKQ
;
A
#
# COMPACT_ATOMS: atom_id res chain seq x y z
N ARG A 1 20.34 9.88 37.37
CA ARG A 1 19.67 10.30 36.11
C ARG A 1 19.57 9.05 35.23
N ALA A 2 18.35 8.60 34.96
CA ALA A 2 18.02 7.33 34.31
C ALA A 2 18.57 7.23 32.87
N PRO A 3 18.71 5.98 32.33
CA PRO A 3 19.75 5.63 31.38
C PRO A 3 19.32 5.64 29.91
N ALA A 4 20.31 5.66 29.03
CA ALA A 4 20.19 5.34 27.61
C ALA A 4 19.72 3.90 27.44
N SER A 5 18.58 3.70 26.77
CA SER A 5 18.10 2.38 26.36
C SER A 5 18.85 1.92 25.11
N THR A 6 19.92 1.16 25.32
CA THR A 6 20.48 0.27 24.30
C THR A 6 19.46 -0.82 23.98
N SER A 7 18.83 -0.74 22.80
CA SER A 7 18.00 -1.82 22.24
C SER A 7 18.92 -2.83 21.55
N THR A 8 19.07 -4.00 22.17
CA THR A 8 19.71 -5.18 21.60
C THR A 8 18.87 -5.73 20.45
N ALA A 9 19.33 -5.52 19.20
CA ALA A 9 18.73 -6.15 18.03
C ALA A 9 19.14 -7.63 17.95
N LYS A 10 18.16 -8.52 18.06
CA LYS A 10 18.24 -9.95 17.73
C LYS A 10 18.51 -10.10 16.22
N PRO A 11 19.43 -10.96 15.76
CA PRO A 11 19.62 -11.21 14.33
C PRO A 11 18.38 -11.91 13.78
N ALA A 12 17.60 -11.21 12.94
CA ALA A 12 16.51 -11.81 12.20
C ALA A 12 17.07 -12.53 10.97
N THR A 13 16.93 -13.84 10.95
CA THR A 13 17.18 -14.72 9.82
C THR A 13 16.38 -14.24 8.60
N LEU A 14 17.09 -13.95 7.50
CA LEU A 14 16.51 -13.52 6.22
C LEU A 14 15.71 -14.67 5.61
N THR A 15 14.38 -14.66 5.76
CA THR A 15 13.49 -15.39 4.85
C THR A 15 13.39 -14.63 3.53
N PRO A 16 13.49 -15.30 2.37
CA PRO A 16 13.27 -14.65 1.09
C PRO A 16 11.81 -14.13 1.00
N PRO A 17 11.57 -12.96 0.40
CA PRO A 17 10.20 -12.47 0.19
C PRO A 17 9.44 -13.48 -0.67
N PRO A 18 8.14 -13.74 -0.40
CA PRO A 18 7.35 -14.63 -1.23
C PRO A 18 7.29 -14.06 -2.65
N THR A 19 7.67 -14.90 -3.61
CA THR A 19 7.54 -14.64 -5.05
C THR A 19 6.08 -14.33 -5.37
N VAL A 20 5.76 -13.04 -5.45
CA VAL A 20 4.49 -12.56 -6.01
C VAL A 20 4.51 -12.99 -7.48
N PRO A 21 3.54 -13.80 -7.96
CA PRO A 21 3.48 -14.15 -9.38
C PRO A 21 3.41 -12.85 -10.20
N PRO A 22 4.10 -12.80 -11.36
CA PRO A 22 4.11 -11.59 -12.18
C PRO A 22 2.67 -11.17 -12.47
N PRO A 23 2.31 -9.89 -12.24
CA PRO A 23 0.97 -9.41 -12.53
C PRO A 23 0.67 -9.66 -14.00
N ALA A 24 -0.49 -10.26 -14.28
CA ALA A 24 -0.98 -10.49 -15.64
C ALA A 24 -0.88 -9.19 -16.45
N PRO A 25 -0.53 -9.27 -17.75
CA PRO A 25 -0.29 -8.08 -18.56
C PRO A 25 -1.52 -7.17 -18.53
N ALA A 26 -1.34 -5.98 -17.95
CA ALA A 26 -2.32 -4.93 -17.99
C ALA A 26 -2.59 -4.60 -19.46
N THR A 27 -3.79 -4.95 -19.92
CA THR A 27 -4.28 -4.73 -21.28
C THR A 27 -4.09 -3.26 -21.63
N ALA A 28 -3.12 -2.96 -22.50
CA ALA A 28 -2.82 -1.68 -23.16
C ALA A 28 -3.58 -0.47 -22.57
N ALA A 29 -3.20 -0.04 -21.37
CA ALA A 29 -3.77 1.15 -20.77
C ALA A 29 -3.27 2.38 -21.54
N LYS A 30 -4.22 3.25 -21.89
CA LYS A 30 -3.97 4.65 -22.27
C LYS A 30 -2.96 5.26 -21.29
N SER A 31 -2.18 6.23 -21.76
CA SER A 31 -1.05 6.87 -21.06
C SER A 31 -1.28 7.12 -19.57
N ASP A 32 -2.54 7.39 -19.21
CA ASP A 32 -3.02 7.67 -17.87
C ASP A 32 -4.20 6.72 -17.53
N PHE A 33 -4.03 5.89 -16.51
CA PHE A 33 -5.12 5.11 -15.89
C PHE A 33 -5.51 5.75 -14.57
N THR A 34 -6.79 5.93 -14.30
CA THR A 34 -7.27 6.40 -12.99
C THR A 34 -8.18 5.35 -12.40
N ASN A 35 -7.90 4.90 -11.17
CA ASN A 35 -8.75 3.92 -10.49
C ASN A 35 -10.06 4.57 -9.99
N SER A 36 -10.97 3.75 -9.46
CA SER A 36 -12.26 4.20 -8.90
C SER A 36 -12.13 5.15 -7.70
N LEU A 37 -10.98 5.19 -7.03
CA LEU A 37 -10.66 6.11 -5.93
C LEU A 37 -10.02 7.43 -6.41
N GLY A 38 -9.88 7.61 -7.72
CA GLY A 38 -9.28 8.82 -8.30
C GLY A 38 -7.75 8.88 -8.19
N MET A 39 -7.08 7.75 -7.96
CA MET A 39 -5.61 7.66 -7.99
C MET A 39 -5.14 7.48 -9.44
N GLN A 40 -4.26 8.36 -9.90
CA GLN A 40 -3.73 8.32 -11.27
C GLN A 40 -2.48 7.45 -11.34
N PHE A 41 -2.40 6.65 -12.39
CA PHE A 41 -1.34 5.73 -12.71
C PHE A 41 -0.77 6.09 -14.08
N VAL A 42 0.52 6.38 -14.11
CA VAL A 42 1.23 6.83 -15.31
C VAL A 42 2.24 5.78 -15.74
N LYS A 43 2.43 5.67 -17.05
CA LYS A 43 3.44 4.77 -17.61
C LYS A 43 4.84 5.35 -17.45
N VAL A 44 5.76 4.56 -16.89
CA VAL A 44 7.18 4.92 -16.83
C VAL A 44 7.90 4.32 -18.05
N PRO A 45 8.66 5.12 -18.82
CA PRO A 45 9.41 4.63 -19.97
C PRO A 45 10.30 3.43 -19.60
N GLY A 46 10.30 2.39 -20.44
CA GLY A 46 11.05 1.16 -20.19
C GLY A 46 10.34 0.12 -19.32
N THR A 47 9.11 0.39 -18.85
CA THR A 47 8.30 -0.58 -18.08
C THR A 47 6.98 -0.91 -18.77
N GLN A 48 6.46 -2.10 -18.50
CA GLN A 48 5.14 -2.56 -18.95
C GLN A 48 4.03 -2.30 -17.91
N VAL A 49 4.38 -1.70 -16.78
CA VAL A 49 3.47 -1.43 -15.66
C VAL A 49 3.21 0.07 -15.56
N LEU A 50 2.15 0.44 -14.85
CA LEU A 50 1.86 1.82 -14.50
C LEU A 50 2.17 2.04 -13.02
N PHE A 51 2.69 3.21 -12.68
CA PHE A 51 2.98 3.61 -11.32
C PHE A 51 2.00 4.68 -10.88
N CYS A 52 1.51 4.57 -9.65
CA CYS A 52 0.69 5.63 -9.10
C CYS A 52 1.54 6.89 -8.86
N ILE A 53 1.00 8.07 -9.16
CA ILE A 53 1.67 9.35 -8.89
C ILE A 53 1.58 9.80 -7.43
N HIS A 54 0.74 9.13 -6.63
CA HIS A 54 0.48 9.46 -5.24
C HIS A 54 0.84 8.28 -4.33
N GLU A 55 1.33 8.61 -3.13
CA GLU A 55 1.32 7.66 -2.01
C GLU A 55 -0.14 7.30 -1.66
N THR A 56 -0.37 6.11 -1.08
CA THR A 56 -1.71 5.73 -0.61
C THR A 56 -2.16 6.70 0.47
N ARG A 57 -3.19 7.50 0.19
CA ARG A 57 -3.67 8.52 1.11
C ARG A 57 -4.59 7.89 2.15
N LYS A 58 -4.77 8.57 3.28
CA LYS A 58 -5.68 8.11 4.33
C LYS A 58 -7.11 7.93 3.82
N LYS A 59 -7.60 8.80 2.92
CA LYS A 59 -8.93 8.61 2.31
C LYS A 59 -9.06 7.33 1.48
N ASP A 60 -8.01 6.97 0.75
CA ASP A 60 -8.02 5.77 -0.10
C ASP A 60 -8.06 4.52 0.80
N PHE A 61 -7.28 4.52 1.88
CA PHE A 61 -7.28 3.42 2.84
C PHE A 61 -8.55 3.36 3.70
N LYS A 62 -9.19 4.50 3.98
CA LYS A 62 -10.52 4.53 4.62
C LYS A 62 -11.58 3.86 3.74
N ALA A 63 -11.54 4.09 2.41
CA ALA A 63 -12.43 3.41 1.48
C ALA A 63 -12.25 1.89 1.53
N PHE A 64 -11.00 1.42 1.65
CA PHE A 64 -10.71 0.00 1.88
C PHE A 64 -11.31 -0.52 3.20
N THR A 65 -11.11 0.19 4.31
CA THR A 65 -11.67 -0.24 5.62
C THR A 65 -13.19 -0.20 5.64
N ALA A 66 -13.81 0.72 4.91
CA ALA A 66 -15.27 0.80 4.79
C ALA A 66 -15.83 -0.37 3.96
N ALA A 67 -15.10 -0.82 2.94
CA ALA A 67 -15.47 -1.97 2.12
C ALA A 67 -15.16 -3.32 2.79
N ASN A 68 -14.31 -3.35 3.81
CA ASN A 68 -13.87 -4.56 4.51
C ASN A 68 -14.11 -4.40 6.02
N PRO A 69 -15.34 -4.58 6.53
CA PRO A 69 -15.66 -4.36 7.93
C PRO A 69 -14.93 -5.34 8.89
N ASP A 70 -14.52 -6.50 8.38
CA ASP A 70 -13.71 -7.48 9.14
C ASP A 70 -12.25 -7.04 9.31
N PHE A 71 -11.81 -6.05 8.54
CA PHE A 71 -10.47 -5.49 8.65
C PHE A 71 -10.39 -4.52 9.84
N SER A 72 -9.53 -4.82 10.81
CA SER A 72 -9.28 -3.94 11.95
C SER A 72 -8.09 -3.01 11.68
N PRO A 73 -8.28 -1.70 11.46
CA PRO A 73 -7.18 -0.76 11.23
C PRO A 73 -6.43 -0.38 12.51
N THR A 74 -6.44 -1.24 13.53
CA THR A 74 -5.87 -0.92 14.84
C THR A 74 -4.37 -0.64 14.71
N GLY A 75 -3.95 0.56 15.11
CA GLY A 75 -2.56 1.01 14.99
C GLY A 75 -2.20 1.62 13.63
N ILE A 76 -3.08 1.57 12.63
CA ILE A 76 -2.87 2.21 11.34
C ILE A 76 -3.28 3.69 11.43
N GLY A 77 -2.40 4.57 10.96
CA GLY A 77 -2.59 6.02 10.98
C GLY A 77 -3.58 6.52 9.93
N ILE A 78 -4.86 6.13 10.02
CA ILE A 78 -5.93 6.52 9.08
C ILE A 78 -6.71 7.77 9.52
N THR A 79 -6.44 8.29 10.72
CA THR A 79 -7.08 9.50 11.27
C THR A 79 -6.32 10.77 10.88
N GLY A 80 -7.01 11.92 10.89
CA GLY A 80 -6.46 13.22 10.51
C GLY A 80 -6.76 13.62 9.06
N LYS A 81 -5.86 14.41 8.45
CA LYS A 81 -6.05 14.97 7.10
C LYS A 81 -6.09 13.86 6.05
N GLU A 82 -7.04 13.97 5.13
CA GLU A 82 -7.38 12.92 4.17
C GLU A 82 -6.33 12.68 3.09
N ASP A 83 -5.63 13.74 2.67
CA ASP A 83 -4.60 13.71 1.63
C ASP A 83 -3.20 13.36 2.16
N GLU A 84 -3.05 13.20 3.47
CA GLU A 84 -1.79 12.69 4.03
C GLU A 84 -1.63 11.20 3.73
N PRO A 85 -0.39 10.71 3.58
CA PRO A 85 -0.15 9.28 3.43
C PRO A 85 -0.59 8.51 4.67
N VAL A 86 -1.13 7.32 4.44
CA VAL A 86 -1.37 6.37 5.51
C VAL A 86 -0.03 5.87 6.06
N ARG A 87 0.08 5.77 7.38
CA ARG A 87 1.30 5.35 8.08
C ARG A 87 1.02 4.13 8.94
N ALA A 88 2.09 3.43 9.32
CA ALA A 88 2.02 2.23 10.17
C ALA A 88 1.16 1.10 9.57
N VAL A 89 1.16 0.97 8.23
CA VAL A 89 0.54 -0.15 7.52
C VAL A 89 1.54 -1.31 7.52
N SER A 90 1.08 -2.50 7.93
CA SER A 90 1.93 -3.70 7.84
C SER A 90 2.09 -4.15 6.38
N TRP A 91 3.10 -4.99 6.11
CA TRP A 91 3.29 -5.52 4.76
C TRP A 91 2.11 -6.37 4.28
N ASP A 92 1.47 -7.11 5.18
CA ASP A 92 0.29 -7.92 4.86
C ASP A 92 -0.94 -7.07 4.56
N ASP A 93 -1.17 -6.00 5.32
CA ASP A 93 -2.26 -5.06 5.08
C ASP A 93 -2.08 -4.32 3.74
N ALA A 94 -0.84 -3.95 3.40
CA ALA A 94 -0.52 -3.31 2.14
C ALA A 94 -0.85 -4.22 0.94
N LYS A 95 -0.53 -5.52 1.02
CA LYS A 95 -0.94 -6.48 -0.02
C LYS A 95 -2.46 -6.65 -0.07
N ALA A 96 -3.13 -6.75 1.07
CA ALA A 96 -4.58 -6.90 1.14
C ALA A 96 -5.28 -5.71 0.47
N TYR A 97 -4.80 -4.49 0.73
CA TYR A 97 -5.24 -3.29 0.06
C TYR A 97 -5.05 -3.37 -1.47
N CYS A 98 -3.86 -3.75 -1.95
CA CYS A 98 -3.62 -3.91 -3.39
C CYS A 98 -4.54 -4.96 -4.02
N ALA A 99 -4.70 -6.11 -3.38
CA ALA A 99 -5.55 -7.19 -3.87
C ALA A 99 -7.05 -6.83 -3.89
N TRP A 100 -7.50 -6.02 -2.94
CA TRP A 100 -8.85 -5.45 -2.96
C TRP A 100 -9.01 -4.42 -4.09
N LEU A 101 -8.05 -3.51 -4.22
CA LEU A 101 -8.09 -2.44 -5.21
C LEU A 101 -8.03 -2.96 -6.65
N SER A 102 -7.34 -4.08 -6.90
CA SER A 102 -7.32 -4.73 -8.21
C SER A 102 -8.66 -5.38 -8.63
N LYS A 103 -9.62 -5.50 -7.70
CA LYS A 103 -10.97 -6.02 -7.98
C LYS A 103 -12.02 -4.92 -8.14
N GLN A 104 -11.67 -3.68 -7.81
CA GLN A 104 -12.51 -2.49 -7.99
C GLN A 104 -12.43 -2.01 -9.44
#